data_AF-A0AAV8XI88-F1
#
_entry.id   AF-A0AAV8XI88-F1
#
_cell.length_a   1.000
_cell.length_b   1.000
_cell.length_c   1.000
_cell.angle_alpha   90.00
_cell.angle_beta   90.00
_cell.angle_gamma   90.00
#
_symmetry.space_group_name_H-M   'P 1'
#
loop_
_entity.id
_entity.type
_entity.pdbx_description
1 polymer ?
#
loop_
_entity_poly.entity_id
_entity_poly.type
_entity_poly.pdbx_seq_one_letter_code
_entity_poly.pdbx_strand_id
1 'polypeptide(L)'
;MYGLYQEYCVENKISKVVSQSMYREIFNSEFNFSFFCAEKNVCDICNKYDNSNIDQKQLLQIEYDVHLHNKKLARDVKNSDKEKAAHNNTFCAAVFDLQQILPVPKSEVGLCYYKLKLSTYNFTIYSLGNRDCFLLHVV
;
A
#
# COMPACT_ATOMS: atom_id res chain seq x y z
N MET A 1 -18.41 11.66 7.35
CA MET A 1 -18.55 13.13 7.37
C MET A 1 -19.99 13.59 7.18
N TYR A 2 -20.73 13.18 6.14
CA TYR A 2 -22.14 13.59 6.02
C TYR A 2 -23.02 13.17 7.22
N GLY A 3 -22.82 11.96 7.77
CA GLY A 3 -23.52 11.54 9.00
C GLY A 3 -23.27 12.46 10.20
N LEU A 4 -22.00 12.84 10.44
CA LEU A 4 -21.63 13.79 11.49
C LEU A 4 -22.22 15.19 11.25
N TYR A 5 -22.34 15.61 9.98
CA TYR A 5 -23.03 16.85 9.61
C TYR A 5 -24.52 16.80 9.97
N GLN A 6 -25.18 15.66 9.76
CA GLN A 6 -26.58 15.48 10.15
C GLN A 6 -26.75 15.53 11.67
N GLU A 7 -25.87 14.87 12.42
CA GLU A 7 -25.84 14.93 13.89
C GLU A 7 -25.66 16.38 14.38
N TYR A 8 -24.69 17.12 13.82
CA TYR A 8 -24.48 18.53 14.12
C TYR A 8 -25.71 19.40 13.84
N CYS A 9 -26.42 19.16 12.73
CA CYS A 9 -27.65 19.89 12.40
C CYS A 9 -28.78 19.60 13.41
N VAL A 10 -28.88 18.37 13.90
CA VAL A 10 -29.87 17.99 14.92
C VAL A 10 -29.54 18.68 16.25
N GLU A 11 -28.28 18.64 16.68
CA GLU A 11 -27.83 19.27 17.93
C GLU A 11 -28.03 20.79 17.93
N ASN A 12 -27.76 21.44 16.80
CA ASN A 12 -27.87 22.90 16.65
C ASN A 12 -29.24 23.37 16.16
N LYS A 13 -30.25 22.48 16.11
CA LYS A 13 -31.63 22.79 15.67
C LYS A 13 -31.70 23.47 14.30
N ILE A 14 -30.85 23.04 13.37
CA ILE A 14 -30.82 23.54 11.99
C ILE A 14 -31.93 22.84 11.19
N SER A 15 -32.96 23.60 10.80
CA SER A 15 -34.16 23.09 10.13
C SER A 15 -33.95 22.75 8.64
N LYS A 16 -32.93 23.31 8.00
CA LYS A 16 -32.65 23.13 6.57
C LYS A 16 -31.35 22.35 6.38
N VAL A 17 -31.44 21.03 6.45
CA VAL A 17 -30.33 20.12 6.16
C VAL A 17 -30.16 20.01 4.65
N VAL A 18 -28.95 20.25 4.13
CA VAL A 18 -28.68 20.09 2.69
C VAL A 18 -28.62 18.62 2.30
N SER A 19 -28.94 18.32 1.04
CA SER A 19 -28.84 16.95 0.52
C SER A 19 -27.39 16.46 0.52
N GLN A 20 -27.21 15.14 0.59
CA GLN A 20 -25.87 14.53 0.56
C GLN A 20 -25.08 14.93 -0.68
N SER A 21 -25.75 15.07 -1.82
CA SER A 21 -25.12 15.49 -3.09
C SER A 21 -24.53 16.89 -2.96
N MET A 22 -25.33 17.86 -2.48
CA MET A 22 -24.87 19.23 -2.32
C MET A 22 -23.78 19.36 -1.24
N TYR A 23 -23.89 18.59 -0.15
CA TYR A 23 -22.84 18.50 0.86
C TYR A 23 -21.52 17.99 0.26
N ARG A 24 -21.56 16.90 -0.54
CA ARG A 24 -20.36 16.34 -1.17
C ARG A 24 -19.75 17.29 -2.18
N GLU A 25 -20.58 17.99 -2.96
CA GLU A 25 -20.12 19.00 -3.90
C GLU A 25 -19.34 20.09 -3.17
N ILE A 26 -19.96 20.75 -2.19
CA ILE A 26 -19.31 21.81 -1.38
C ILE A 26 -18.07 21.28 -0.66
N PHE A 27 -18.15 20.10 -0.03
CA PHE A 27 -17.04 19.51 0.70
C PHE A 27 -15.81 19.23 -0.19
N ASN A 28 -16.04 18.77 -1.42
CA ASN A 28 -14.97 18.48 -2.35
C ASN A 28 -14.51 19.72 -3.14
N SER A 29 -15.39 20.66 -3.49
CA SER A 29 -15.07 21.80 -4.35
C SER A 29 -14.50 23.00 -3.58
N GLU A 30 -15.14 23.36 -2.46
CA GLU A 30 -14.79 24.57 -1.70
C GLU A 30 -13.68 24.31 -0.69
N PHE A 31 -13.73 23.14 -0.04
CA PHE A 31 -12.79 22.82 1.02
C PHE A 31 -11.60 21.97 0.54
N ASN A 32 -11.77 21.20 -0.54
CA ASN A 32 -10.76 20.27 -1.08
C ASN A 32 -10.11 19.39 0.00
N PHE A 33 -10.86 19.03 1.05
CA PHE A 33 -10.35 18.16 2.09
C PHE A 33 -10.38 16.71 1.61
N SER A 34 -9.21 16.17 1.31
CA SER A 34 -9.03 14.73 1.21
C SER A 34 -8.68 14.17 2.58
N PHE A 35 -9.16 12.96 2.88
CA PHE A 35 -8.60 12.22 4.00
C PHE A 35 -7.16 11.88 3.67
N PHE A 36 -6.27 12.10 4.64
CA PHE A 36 -4.92 11.56 4.56
C PHE A 36 -5.02 10.04 4.48
N CYS A 37 -4.83 9.50 3.28
CA CYS A 37 -4.61 8.09 3.08
C CYS A 37 -3.13 7.85 3.31
N ALA A 38 -2.79 7.23 4.45
CA ALA A 38 -1.44 6.74 4.66
C ALA A 38 -1.07 5.84 3.47
N GLU A 39 -0.06 6.26 2.71
CA GLU A 39 0.41 5.48 1.58
C GLU A 39 0.88 4.11 2.09
N LYS A 40 0.34 3.04 1.50
CA LYS A 40 0.83 1.69 1.77
C LYS A 40 2.13 1.50 0.98
N ASN A 41 3.17 0.97 1.64
CA ASN A 41 4.51 0.72 1.08
C ASN A 41 5.34 1.98 0.79
N VAL A 42 5.34 2.96 1.71
CA VAL A 42 6.30 4.06 1.62
C VAL A 42 7.70 3.51 1.85
N CYS A 43 8.64 3.84 0.96
CA CYS A 43 10.03 3.47 1.15
C CYS A 43 10.62 4.27 2.32
N ASP A 44 11.20 3.59 3.32
CA ASP A 44 11.78 4.23 4.50
C ASP A 44 12.85 5.27 4.14
N ILE A 45 13.68 4.98 3.13
CA ILE A 45 14.75 5.89 2.68
C ILE A 45 14.14 7.16 2.05
N CYS A 46 13.14 7.01 1.17
CA CYS A 46 12.43 8.16 0.59
C CYS A 46 11.72 8.97 1.68
N ASN A 47 10.99 8.30 2.58
CA ASN A 47 10.24 8.94 3.63
C ASN A 47 11.16 9.70 4.60
N LYS A 48 12.29 9.09 4.98
CA LYS A 48 13.30 9.72 5.84
C LYS A 48 13.89 10.94 5.16
N TYR A 49 14.23 10.84 3.87
CA TYR A 49 14.76 11.96 3.11
C TYR A 49 13.75 13.11 3.01
N ASP A 50 12.51 12.83 2.60
CA ASP A 50 11.47 13.84 2.36
C ASP A 50 11.11 14.63 3.63
N ASN A 51 11.04 13.95 4.77
CA ASN A 51 10.71 14.55 6.07
C ASN A 51 11.93 15.14 6.83
N SER A 52 13.13 15.10 6.26
CA SER A 52 14.33 15.68 6.89
C SER A 52 14.46 17.18 6.65
N ASN A 53 15.08 17.88 7.61
CA ASN A 53 15.43 19.31 7.46
C ASN A 53 16.55 19.51 6.42
N ILE A 54 16.78 20.76 5.99
CA ILE A 54 17.75 21.10 4.92
C ILE A 54 19.16 20.55 5.23
N ASP A 55 19.66 20.74 6.45
CA ASP A 55 21.00 20.27 6.84
C ASP A 55 21.09 18.74 6.83
N GLN A 56 20.02 18.05 7.27
CA GLN A 56 19.94 16.59 7.25
C GLN A 56 19.82 16.04 5.82
N LYS A 57 19.09 16.74 4.94
CA LYS A 57 18.99 16.38 3.52
C LYS A 57 20.35 16.42 2.83
N GLN A 58 21.18 17.43 3.12
CA GLN A 58 22.54 17.48 2.57
C GLN A 58 23.38 16.26 2.97
N LEU A 59 23.24 15.79 4.22
CA LEU A 59 23.93 14.59 4.70
C LEU A 59 23.36 13.30 4.08
N LEU A 60 22.04 13.23 3.85
CA LEU A 60 21.35 12.07 3.30
C LEU A 60 21.32 12.04 1.76
N GLN A 61 21.72 13.13 1.09
CA GLN A 61 21.62 13.31 -0.37
C GLN A 61 22.30 12.17 -1.12
N ILE A 62 23.53 11.81 -0.71
CA ILE A 62 24.30 10.74 -1.36
C ILE A 62 23.60 9.40 -1.22
N GLU A 63 23.11 9.06 -0.02
CA GLU A 63 22.37 7.82 0.23
C GLU A 63 21.07 7.78 -0.60
N TYR A 64 20.37 8.90 -0.67
CA TYR A 64 19.14 9.05 -1.44
C TYR A 64 19.37 8.91 -2.94
N ASP A 65 20.42 9.52 -3.49
CA ASP A 65 20.75 9.44 -4.92
C ASP A 65 21.15 8.01 -5.32
N VAL A 66 21.93 7.32 -4.48
CA VAL A 66 22.26 5.91 -4.66
C VAL A 66 20.99 5.04 -4.61
N HIS A 67 20.10 5.29 -3.67
CA HIS A 67 18.81 4.61 -3.58
C HIS A 67 17.99 4.79 -4.88
N LEU A 68 17.86 6.03 -5.38
CA LEU A 68 17.13 6.31 -6.62
C LEU A 68 17.79 5.65 -7.84
N HIS A 69 19.12 5.68 -7.93
CA HIS A 69 19.86 5.02 -8.99
C HIS A 69 19.61 3.51 -8.99
N ASN A 70 19.75 2.85 -7.84
CA ASN A 70 19.52 1.42 -7.69
C ASN A 70 18.07 1.03 -7.97
N LYS A 71 17.11 1.86 -7.53
CA LYS A 71 15.67 1.69 -7.82
C LYS A 71 15.40 1.74 -9.32
N LYS A 72 16.05 2.65 -10.05
CA LYS A 72 15.94 2.74 -11.51
C LYS A 72 16.56 1.51 -12.16
N LEU A 73 17.80 1.16 -11.79
CA LEU A 73 18.51 0.01 -12.35
C LEU A 73 17.74 -1.30 -12.15
N ALA A 74 17.18 -1.54 -10.95
CA ALA A 74 16.37 -2.71 -10.68
C ALA A 74 15.10 -2.79 -11.55
N ARG A 75 14.47 -1.64 -11.84
CA ARG A 75 13.31 -1.56 -12.75
C ARG A 75 13.72 -1.83 -14.20
N ASP A 76 14.84 -1.26 -14.64
CA ASP A 76 15.34 -1.41 -16.00
C ASP A 76 15.73 -2.88 -16.28
N VAL A 77 16.44 -3.52 -15.33
CA VAL A 77 16.76 -4.96 -15.40
C VAL A 77 15.49 -5.81 -15.42
N LYS A 78 14.54 -5.55 -14.52
CA LYS A 78 13.26 -6.27 -14.48
C LYS A 78 12.49 -6.15 -15.81
N ASN A 79 12.48 -4.97 -16.43
CA ASN A 79 11.82 -4.75 -17.72
C ASN A 79 12.54 -5.52 -18.83
N SER A 80 13.87 -5.48 -18.87
CA SER A 80 14.66 -6.25 -19.82
C SER A 80 14.41 -7.75 -19.68
N ASP A 81 14.37 -8.27 -18.46
CA ASP A 81 14.14 -9.69 -18.21
C ASP A 81 12.71 -10.11 -18.54
N LYS A 82 11.72 -9.22 -18.32
CA LYS A 82 10.34 -9.42 -18.78
C LYS A 82 10.26 -9.55 -20.30
N GLU A 83 10.95 -8.68 -21.04
CA GLU A 83 10.98 -8.73 -22.51
C GLU A 83 11.68 -10.00 -23.01
N LYS A 84 12.82 -10.36 -22.41
CA LYS A 84 13.52 -11.61 -22.73
C LYS A 84 12.64 -12.83 -22.48
N ALA A 85 11.94 -12.89 -21.35
CA ALA A 85 11.04 -13.99 -21.01
C ALA A 85 9.81 -14.07 -21.93
N ALA A 86 9.40 -12.95 -22.55
CA ALA A 86 8.30 -12.95 -23.52
C ALA A 86 8.71 -13.52 -24.89
N HIS A 87 10.00 -13.42 -25.26
CA HIS A 87 10.50 -13.85 -26.57
C HIS A 87 11.28 -15.16 -26.54
N ASN A 88 11.71 -15.63 -25.38
CA ASN A 88 12.52 -16.84 -25.25
C ASN A 88 11.85 -17.89 -24.34
N ASN A 89 11.40 -19.00 -24.94
CA ASN A 89 10.79 -20.13 -24.20
C ASN A 89 11.76 -20.87 -23.27
N THR A 90 13.08 -20.64 -23.34
CA THR A 90 14.06 -21.26 -22.43
C THR A 90 14.39 -20.38 -21.21
N PHE A 91 13.88 -19.14 -21.17
CA PHE A 91 14.16 -18.18 -20.10
C PHE A 91 12.87 -17.83 -19.36
N CYS A 92 12.88 -17.97 -18.03
CA CYS A 92 11.74 -17.63 -17.18
C CYS A 92 12.12 -16.50 -16.22
N ALA A 93 11.40 -15.38 -16.28
CA ALA A 93 11.46 -14.32 -15.28
C ALA A 93 10.20 -14.40 -14.42
N ALA A 94 10.37 -14.53 -13.10
CA ALA A 94 9.27 -14.60 -12.15
C ALA A 94 9.43 -13.58 -11.01
N VAL A 95 8.31 -13.05 -10.53
CA VAL A 95 8.23 -12.20 -9.34
C VAL A 95 7.50 -12.97 -8.26
N PHE A 96 8.01 -12.93 -7.05
CA PHE A 96 7.36 -13.55 -5.90
C PHE A 96 7.00 -12.50 -4.86
N ASP A 97 5.88 -12.71 -4.18
CA ASP A 97 5.44 -11.90 -3.04
C ASP A 97 4.93 -12.83 -1.94
N LEU A 98 5.41 -12.61 -0.71
CA LEU A 98 5.03 -13.38 0.46
C LEU A 98 4.13 -12.51 1.34
N GLN A 99 2.90 -12.96 1.53
CA GLN A 99 1.98 -12.28 2.42
C GLN A 99 2.44 -12.41 3.87
N GLN A 100 2.13 -11.40 4.69
CA GLN A 100 2.26 -11.50 6.15
C GLN A 100 1.57 -12.76 6.68
N ILE A 101 2.23 -13.44 7.63
CA ILE A 101 1.75 -14.67 8.27
C ILE A 101 0.35 -14.45 8.85
N LEU A 102 -0.58 -15.33 8.48
CA LEU A 102 -1.95 -15.29 8.97
C LEU A 102 -2.15 -16.36 10.05
N PRO A 103 -2.34 -15.98 11.33
CA PRO A 103 -2.64 -16.94 12.37
C PRO A 103 -4.08 -17.46 12.23
N VAL A 104 -4.25 -18.78 12.25
CA VAL A 104 -5.54 -19.48 12.10
C VAL A 104 -5.77 -20.41 13.31
N PRO A 105 -6.98 -20.42 13.92
CA PRO A 105 -8.16 -19.62 13.56
C PRO A 105 -8.02 -18.14 13.95
N LYS A 106 -8.61 -17.26 13.13
CA LYS A 106 -8.75 -15.84 13.48
C LYS A 106 -9.74 -15.73 14.64
N SER A 107 -9.27 -15.27 15.78
CA SER A 107 -10.08 -15.04 16.97
C SER A 107 -9.68 -13.73 17.62
N GLU A 108 -10.68 -12.95 18.01
CA GLU A 108 -10.53 -11.70 18.76
C GLU A 108 -10.48 -11.95 20.28
N VAL A 109 -10.68 -13.20 20.71
CA VAL A 109 -10.64 -13.59 22.12
C VAL A 109 -9.19 -13.76 22.58
N GLY A 110 -8.77 -13.01 23.59
CA GLY A 110 -7.40 -13.04 24.13
C GLY A 110 -6.93 -14.43 24.57
N LEU A 111 -7.82 -15.32 25.01
CA LEU A 111 -7.49 -16.72 25.34
C LEU A 111 -6.88 -17.50 24.16
N CYS A 112 -7.25 -17.17 22.92
CA CYS A 112 -6.67 -17.79 21.73
C CYS A 112 -5.21 -17.37 21.50
N TYR A 113 -4.73 -16.28 22.12
CA TYR A 113 -3.33 -15.85 22.05
C TYR A 113 -2.38 -16.87 22.68
N TYR A 114 -2.80 -17.51 23.78
CA TYR A 114 -1.99 -18.50 24.51
C TYR A 114 -2.12 -19.92 23.99
N LYS A 115 -3.00 -20.15 23.01
CA LYS A 115 -3.14 -21.45 22.33
C LYS A 115 -2.23 -21.50 21.12
N LEU A 116 -1.75 -22.69 20.76
CA LEU A 116 -1.04 -22.93 19.51
C LEU A 116 -1.94 -22.50 18.34
N LYS A 117 -1.48 -21.51 17.57
CA LYS A 117 -2.13 -21.08 16.33
C LYS A 117 -1.40 -21.74 15.17
N LEU A 118 -2.15 -22.21 14.18
CA LEU A 118 -1.57 -22.58 12.90
C LEU A 118 -1.18 -21.31 12.15
N SER A 119 -0.05 -21.36 11.46
CA SER A 119 0.48 -20.22 10.70
C SER A 119 0.24 -20.49 9.23
N THR A 120 -0.69 -19.76 8.63
CA THR A 120 -0.91 -19.85 7.18
C THR A 120 0.02 -18.87 6.47
N TYR A 121 0.79 -19.40 5.52
CA TYR A 121 1.66 -18.66 4.63
C TYR A 121 1.06 -18.69 3.22
N ASN A 122 0.90 -17.51 2.63
CA ASN A 122 0.48 -17.34 1.25
C ASN A 122 1.66 -16.81 0.46
N PHE A 123 2.25 -17.69 -0.36
CA PHE A 123 3.38 -17.36 -1.22
C PHE A 123 2.91 -17.30 -2.66
N THR A 124 3.03 -16.14 -3.30
CA THR A 124 2.63 -15.94 -4.69
C THR A 124 3.86 -15.95 -5.60
N ILE A 125 3.74 -16.58 -6.76
CA ILE A 125 4.75 -16.60 -7.82
C ILE A 125 4.07 -16.20 -9.11
N TYR A 126 4.53 -15.13 -9.74
CA TYR A 126 4.00 -14.60 -10.98
C TYR A 126 5.06 -14.67 -12.08
N SER A 127 4.79 -15.42 -13.15
CA SER A 127 5.65 -15.47 -14.34
C SER A 127 5.43 -14.24 -15.21
N LEU A 128 6.48 -13.45 -15.44
CA LEU A 128 6.43 -12.23 -16.24
C LEU A 128 6.28 -12.49 -17.74
N GLY A 129 6.76 -13.64 -18.23
CA GLY A 129 6.68 -14.03 -19.64
C GLY A 129 5.31 -14.61 -20.01
N ASN A 130 4.94 -15.71 -19.34
CA ASN A 130 3.69 -16.42 -19.62
C ASN A 130 2.45 -15.77 -19.00
N ARG A 131 2.64 -14.86 -18.03
CA ARG A 131 1.57 -14.21 -17.24
C ARG A 131 0.78 -15.16 -16.35
N ASP A 132 1.36 -16.32 -16.04
CA ASP A 132 0.80 -17.29 -15.10
C ASP A 132 1.04 -16.83 -13.66
N CYS A 133 0.05 -17.03 -12.79
CA CYS A 133 0.14 -16.75 -11.36
C CYS A 133 -0.12 -18.03 -10.56
N PHE A 134 0.80 -18.36 -9.67
CA PHE A 134 0.71 -19.49 -8.77
C PHE A 134 0.63 -18.99 -7.33
N LEU A 135 -0.27 -19.56 -6.54
CA LEU A 135 -0.41 -19.30 -5.12
C LEU A 135 -0.16 -20.59 -4.36
N LEU A 136 0.92 -20.61 -3.57
CA LEU A 136 1.27 -21.71 -2.70
C LEU A 136 0.70 -21.42 -1.30
N HIS A 137 -0.22 -22.25 -0.86
CA HIS A 137 -0.76 -22.23 0.49
C HIS A 137 -0.02 -23.24 1.36
N VAL A 138 0.65 -22.76 2.40
CA VAL A 138 1.29 -23.61 3.41
C VAL A 138 0.61 -23.34 4.75
N VAL A 139 0.14 -24.39 5.42
CA VAL A 139 -0.56 -24.34 6.72
C VAL A 139 0.26 -25.06 7.77
#